data_AF-A0A255XWR5-F1
#
_entry.id   AF-A0A255XWR5-F1
#
_cell.length_a   1.000
_cell.length_b   1.000
_cell.length_c   1.000
_cell.angle_alpha   90.00
_cell.angle_beta   90.00
_cell.angle_gamma   90.00
#
_symmetry.space_group_name_H-M   'P 1'
#
loop_
_entity.id
_entity.type
_entity.pdbx_description
1 polymer ?
#
loop_
_entity_poly.entity_id
_entity_poly.type
_entity_poly.pdbx_seq_one_letter_code
_entity_poly.pdbx_strand_id
1 'polypeptide(L)'
;MSKSLKPLIRFRKFELDQRRRELRALEDLAAEIDASIVALDQEVANERRLAANDLLLARFWPTYAEWAKGRREELVQNRLQIGEQILKAEDAVTEAYRELKKFEVAEANRLAREKAEMERKAQIRLDEIAQVAHLRKDA
;
A
#
# COMPACT_ATOMS: atom_id res chain seq x y z
N MET A 1 -23.57 -19.84 17.43
CA MET A 1 -23.27 -18.45 17.02
C MET A 1 -21.82 -18.39 16.60
N SER A 2 -21.53 -18.23 15.30
CA SER A 2 -20.14 -18.03 14.86
C SER A 2 -19.67 -16.65 15.34
N LYS A 3 -18.45 -16.58 15.90
CA LYS A 3 -17.86 -15.32 16.37
C LYS A 3 -17.74 -14.35 15.19
N SER A 4 -18.10 -13.07 15.40
CA SER A 4 -18.01 -12.03 14.37
C SER A 4 -16.57 -11.84 13.89
N LEU A 5 -16.39 -11.65 12.57
CA LEU A 5 -15.09 -11.43 11.96
C LEU A 5 -14.60 -9.97 12.07
N LYS A 6 -15.39 -9.07 12.66
CA LYS A 6 -15.05 -7.64 12.80
C LYS A 6 -13.68 -7.37 13.43
N PRO A 7 -13.25 -8.04 14.52
CA PRO A 7 -11.91 -7.82 15.08
C PRO A 7 -10.80 -8.18 14.11
N LEU A 8 -10.95 -9.28 13.37
CA LEU A 8 -9.99 -9.73 12.37
C LEU A 8 -9.93 -8.78 11.17
N ILE A 9 -11.07 -8.29 10.70
CA ILE A 9 -11.12 -7.26 9.65
C ILE A 9 -10.38 -6.00 10.08
N ARG A 10 -10.54 -5.53 11.33
CA ARG A 10 -9.79 -4.38 11.86
C ARG A 10 -8.29 -4.62 11.87
N PHE A 11 -7.87 -5.82 12.32
CA PHE A 11 -6.46 -6.21 12.28
C PHE A 11 -5.89 -6.20 10.85
N ARG A 12 -6.61 -6.79 9.88
CA ARG A 12 -6.19 -6.80 8.47
C ARG A 12 -6.16 -5.41 7.83
N LYS A 13 -7.06 -4.50 8.22
CA LYS A 13 -6.99 -3.09 7.81
C LYS A 13 -5.72 -2.41 8.31
N PHE A 14 -5.41 -2.61 9.59
CA PHE A 14 -4.16 -2.09 10.17
C PHE A 14 -2.93 -2.68 9.46
N GLU A 15 -2.93 -3.97 9.16
CA GLU A 15 -1.85 -4.62 8.41
C GLU A 15 -1.69 -4.01 7.00
N LEU A 16 -2.77 -3.82 6.25
CA LEU A 16 -2.75 -3.15 4.95
C LEU A 16 -2.18 -1.71 5.06
N ASP A 17 -2.59 -0.97 6.09
CA ASP A 17 -2.06 0.38 6.32
C ASP A 17 -0.57 0.37 6.67
N GLN A 18 -0.08 -0.64 7.39
CA GLN A 18 1.36 -0.82 7.62
C GLN A 18 2.10 -1.09 6.31
N ARG A 19 1.62 -2.02 5.48
CA ARG A 19 2.25 -2.33 4.18
C ARG A 19 2.30 -1.10 3.27
N ARG A 20 1.24 -0.28 3.27
CA ARG A 20 1.22 0.98 2.52
C ARG A 20 2.22 2.00 3.04
N ARG A 21 2.41 2.09 4.37
CA ARG A 21 3.44 2.94 4.97
C ARG A 21 4.85 2.47 4.59
N GLU A 22 5.10 1.17 4.63
CA GLU A 22 6.37 0.57 4.22
C GLU A 22 6.68 0.87 2.74
N LEU A 23 5.70 0.66 1.85
CA LEU A 23 5.82 1.01 0.42
C LEU A 23 6.15 2.50 0.25
N ARG A 24 5.41 3.38 0.91
CA ARG A 24 5.61 4.83 0.81
C ARG A 24 7.00 5.25 1.27
N ALA A 25 7.52 4.66 2.35
CA ALA A 25 8.87 4.95 2.83
C ALA A 25 9.95 4.56 1.80
N LEU A 26 9.74 3.45 1.07
CA LEU A 26 10.64 3.04 -0.02
C LEU A 26 10.54 3.96 -1.24
N GLU A 27 9.33 4.39 -1.59
CA GLU A 27 9.10 5.36 -2.67
C GLU A 27 9.75 6.72 -2.35
N ASP A 28 9.60 7.19 -1.11
CA ASP A 28 10.22 8.43 -0.63
C ASP A 28 11.76 8.31 -0.71
N LEU A 29 12.34 7.19 -0.25
CA LEU A 29 13.78 6.93 -0.35
C LEU A 29 14.27 6.88 -1.82
N ALA A 30 13.49 6.27 -2.71
CA ALA A 30 13.80 6.26 -4.13
C ALA A 30 13.82 7.67 -4.73
N ALA A 31 12.85 8.51 -4.35
CA ALA A 31 12.79 9.90 -4.78
C ALA A 31 13.97 10.73 -4.24
N GLU A 32 14.40 10.50 -3.00
CA GLU A 32 15.60 11.12 -2.43
C GLU A 32 16.88 10.75 -3.19
N ILE A 33 17.03 9.48 -3.60
CA ILE A 33 18.15 9.02 -4.41
C ILE A 33 18.11 9.67 -5.80
N ASP A 34 16.94 9.71 -6.44
CA ASP A 34 16.77 10.34 -7.75
C ASP A 34 17.13 11.84 -7.69
N ALA A 35 16.70 12.54 -6.63
CA ALA A 35 17.08 13.93 -6.39
C ALA A 35 18.60 14.10 -6.17
N SER A 36 19.23 13.17 -5.45
CA SER A 36 20.68 13.16 -5.20
C SER A 36 21.48 12.96 -6.48
N ILE A 37 21.01 12.11 -7.41
CA ILE A 37 21.63 11.92 -8.73
C ILE A 37 21.57 13.22 -9.54
N VAL A 38 20.40 13.88 -9.56
CA VAL A 38 20.23 15.15 -10.28
C VAL A 38 21.12 16.25 -9.69
N ALA A 39 21.20 16.34 -8.36
CA ALA A 39 22.05 17.30 -7.68
C ALA A 39 23.54 17.07 -8.01
N LEU A 40 23.99 15.81 -8.01
CA LEU A 40 25.36 15.46 -8.39
C LEU A 40 25.64 15.80 -9.85
N ASP A 41 24.73 15.48 -10.77
CA ASP A 41 24.89 15.79 -12.20
C ASP A 41 25.00 17.31 -12.44
N GLN A 42 24.25 18.13 -11.68
CA GLN A 42 24.35 19.59 -11.71
C GLN A 42 25.66 20.12 -11.11
N GLU A 43 26.10 19.57 -9.99
CA GLU A 43 27.38 19.91 -9.35
C GLU A 43 28.55 19.64 -10.31
N VAL A 44 28.57 18.45 -10.92
CA VAL A 44 29.59 18.05 -11.90
C VAL A 44 29.59 18.99 -13.11
N ALA A 45 28.42 19.38 -13.62
CA ALA A 45 28.34 20.33 -14.74
C ALA A 45 28.91 21.71 -14.36
N ASN A 46 28.64 22.17 -13.14
CA ASN A 46 29.17 23.44 -12.63
C ASN A 46 30.69 23.38 -12.45
N GLU A 47 31.20 22.33 -11.82
CA GLU A 47 32.64 22.14 -11.61
C GLU A 47 33.39 22.01 -12.95
N ARG A 48 32.81 21.34 -13.94
CA ARG A 48 33.37 21.27 -15.29
C ARG A 48 33.53 22.66 -15.90
N ARG A 49 32.51 23.51 -15.74
CA ARG A 49 32.51 24.88 -16.25
C ARG A 49 33.56 25.74 -15.53
N LEU A 50 33.74 25.56 -14.23
CA LEU A 50 34.76 26.28 -13.46
C LEU A 50 36.17 25.83 -13.88
N ALA A 51 36.41 24.52 -13.96
CA ALA A 51 37.67 23.94 -14.42
C ALA A 51 38.05 24.40 -15.84
N ALA A 52 37.07 24.65 -16.72
CA ALA A 52 37.34 25.19 -18.05
C ALA A 52 37.90 26.63 -18.06
N ASN A 53 37.67 27.39 -16.98
CA ASN A 53 38.06 28.81 -16.87
C ASN A 53 39.25 29.05 -15.94
N ASP A 54 39.70 28.03 -15.19
CA ASP A 54 40.80 28.14 -14.22
C ASP A 54 41.79 26.98 -14.40
N LEU A 55 43.06 27.31 -14.66
CA LEU A 55 44.12 26.33 -14.94
C LEU A 55 44.48 25.45 -13.73
N LEU A 56 44.34 25.98 -12.51
CA LEU A 56 44.56 25.20 -11.29
C LEU A 56 43.43 24.19 -11.11
N LEU A 57 42.17 24.60 -11.28
CA LEU A 57 41.02 23.70 -11.20
C LEU A 57 41.02 22.65 -12.34
N ALA A 58 41.44 23.04 -13.55
CA ALA A 58 41.60 22.13 -14.68
C ALA A 58 42.53 20.94 -14.37
N ARG A 59 43.56 21.16 -13.54
CA ARG A 59 44.51 20.10 -13.15
C ARG A 59 43.86 19.03 -12.26
N PHE A 60 42.93 19.42 -11.38
CA PHE A 60 42.27 18.49 -10.44
C PHE A 60 40.99 17.87 -11.02
N TRP A 61 40.46 18.45 -12.09
CA TRP A 61 39.22 18.01 -12.74
C TRP A 61 39.15 16.50 -13.06
N PRO A 62 40.17 15.84 -13.65
CA PRO A 62 40.08 14.42 -13.96
C PRO A 62 39.84 13.53 -12.74
N THR A 63 40.48 13.85 -11.62
CA THR A 63 40.32 13.10 -10.36
C THR A 63 38.90 13.27 -9.80
N TYR A 64 38.38 14.50 -9.80
CA TYR A 64 37.01 14.76 -9.37
C TYR A 64 35.97 14.10 -10.28
N ALA A 65 36.18 14.14 -11.60
CA ALA A 65 35.27 13.54 -12.57
C ALA A 65 35.16 12.01 -12.39
N GLU A 66 36.28 11.32 -12.15
CA GLU A 66 36.25 9.88 -11.86
C GLU A 66 35.55 9.57 -10.53
N TRP A 67 35.79 10.37 -9.48
CA TRP A 67 35.06 10.23 -8.22
C TRP A 67 33.55 10.43 -8.41
N ALA A 68 33.14 11.48 -9.11
CA ALA A 68 31.74 11.80 -9.33
C ALA A 68 31.04 10.73 -10.17
N LYS A 69 31.74 10.17 -11.17
CA LYS A 69 31.26 9.03 -11.95
C LYS A 69 31.03 7.81 -11.06
N GLY A 70 32.00 7.44 -10.22
CA GLY A 70 31.87 6.33 -9.29
C GLY A 70 30.72 6.53 -8.30
N ARG A 71 30.58 7.76 -7.77
CA ARG A 71 29.47 8.12 -6.86
C ARG A 71 28.11 8.01 -7.54
N ARG A 72 28.02 8.44 -8.80
CA ARG A 72 26.80 8.33 -9.61
C ARG A 72 26.43 6.88 -9.88
N GLU A 73 27.41 6.05 -10.24
CA GLU A 73 27.21 4.61 -10.42
C GLU A 73 26.68 3.96 -9.14
N GLU A 74 27.24 4.30 -7.97
CA GLU A 74 26.76 3.82 -6.67
C GLU A 74 25.30 4.22 -6.40
N LEU A 75 24.94 5.49 -6.62
CA LEU A 75 23.57 5.97 -6.44
C LEU A 75 22.59 5.26 -7.38
N VAL A 76 22.96 5.04 -8.63
CA VAL A 76 22.13 4.31 -9.60
C VAL A 76 21.96 2.85 -9.18
N GLN A 77 23.01 2.18 -8.70
CA GLN A 77 22.89 0.82 -8.20
C GLN A 77 21.99 0.73 -6.97
N ASN A 78 22.13 1.66 -6.02
CA ASN A 78 21.24 1.75 -4.86
C ASN A 78 19.79 1.98 -5.30
N ARG A 79 19.56 2.88 -6.27
CA ARG A 79 18.24 3.15 -6.83
C ARG A 79 17.57 1.92 -7.44
N LEU A 80 18.34 1.08 -8.13
CA LEU A 80 17.86 -0.19 -8.69
C LEU A 80 17.47 -1.17 -7.56
N GLN A 81 18.29 -1.29 -6.53
CA GLN A 81 18.00 -2.14 -5.36
C GLN A 81 16.75 -1.70 -4.60
N ILE A 82 16.55 -0.39 -4.42
CA ILE A 82 15.31 0.14 -3.84
C ILE A 82 14.12 -0.14 -4.76
N GLY A 83 14.30 -0.04 -6.09
CA GLY A 83 13.27 -0.41 -7.06
C GLY A 83 12.79 -1.86 -6.90
N GLU A 84 13.70 -2.81 -6.72
CA GLU A 84 13.31 -4.20 -6.44
C GLU A 84 12.57 -4.37 -5.11
N GLN A 85 12.90 -3.57 -4.09
CA GLN A 85 12.20 -3.57 -2.81
C GLN A 85 10.80 -2.97 -2.92
N ILE A 86 10.63 -1.92 -3.72
CA ILE A 86 9.32 -1.33 -4.03
C ILE A 86 8.41 -2.38 -4.66
N LEU A 87 8.88 -3.10 -5.69
CA LEU A 87 8.08 -4.15 -6.33
C LEU A 87 7.60 -5.21 -5.31
N LYS A 88 8.49 -5.65 -4.42
CA LYS A 88 8.13 -6.60 -3.35
C LYS A 88 7.12 -6.00 -2.35
N ALA A 89 7.23 -4.71 -2.05
CA ALA A 89 6.30 -4.01 -1.16
C ALA A 89 4.92 -3.82 -1.82
N GLU A 90 4.86 -3.54 -3.12
CA GLU A 90 3.61 -3.47 -3.90
C GLU A 90 2.89 -4.82 -3.90
N ASP A 91 3.62 -5.92 -4.10
CA ASP A 91 3.08 -7.28 -3.98
C ASP A 91 2.53 -7.54 -2.57
N ALA A 92 3.26 -7.14 -1.52
CA ALA A 92 2.83 -7.29 -0.14
C ALA A 92 1.55 -6.47 0.18
N VAL A 93 1.44 -5.25 -0.34
CA VAL A 93 0.23 -4.42 -0.24
C VAL A 93 -0.93 -5.11 -0.95
N THR A 94 -0.69 -5.62 -2.15
CA THR A 94 -1.71 -6.32 -2.95
C THR A 94 -2.22 -7.56 -2.22
N GLU A 95 -1.33 -8.35 -1.64
CA GLU A 95 -1.70 -9.55 -0.89
C GLU A 95 -2.48 -9.22 0.39
N ALA A 96 -2.03 -8.23 1.17
CA ALA A 96 -2.75 -7.75 2.35
C ALA A 96 -4.16 -7.26 1.99
N TYR A 97 -4.32 -6.58 0.85
CA TYR A 97 -5.62 -6.14 0.36
C TYR A 97 -6.53 -7.32 -0.03
N ARG A 98 -6.01 -8.34 -0.73
CA ARG A 98 -6.77 -9.56 -1.07
C ARG A 98 -7.26 -10.27 0.19
N GLU A 99 -6.40 -10.47 1.17
CA GLU A 99 -6.75 -11.11 2.44
C GLU A 99 -7.80 -10.31 3.22
N LEU A 100 -7.64 -8.99 3.32
CA LEU A 100 -8.67 -8.13 3.90
C LEU A 100 -10.02 -8.32 3.19
N LYS A 101 -10.02 -8.31 1.85
CA LYS A 101 -11.26 -8.39 1.08
C LYS A 101 -11.99 -9.71 1.27
N LYS A 102 -11.26 -10.81 1.36
CA LYS A 102 -11.79 -12.15 1.67
C LYS A 102 -12.58 -12.15 2.99
N PHE A 103 -12.04 -11.56 4.05
CA PHE A 103 -12.74 -11.47 5.33
C PHE A 103 -13.93 -10.52 5.31
N GLU A 104 -13.83 -9.39 4.60
CA GLU A 104 -14.98 -8.49 4.43
C GLU A 104 -16.14 -9.16 3.70
N VAL A 105 -15.88 -9.92 2.63
CA VAL A 105 -16.90 -10.67 1.90
C VAL A 105 -17.48 -11.78 2.78
N ALA A 106 -16.65 -12.50 3.54
CA ALA A 106 -17.13 -13.53 4.46
C ALA A 106 -18.06 -12.97 5.54
N GLU A 107 -17.73 -11.83 6.14
CA GLU A 107 -18.58 -11.16 7.14
C GLU A 107 -19.88 -10.63 6.51
N ALA A 108 -19.82 -10.05 5.31
CA ALA A 108 -21.01 -9.59 4.59
C ALA A 108 -21.98 -10.75 4.30
N ASN A 109 -21.45 -11.89 3.83
CA ASN A 109 -22.24 -13.10 3.59
C ASN A 109 -22.85 -13.65 4.88
N ARG A 110 -22.12 -13.60 6.01
CA ARG A 110 -22.64 -14.00 7.32
C ARG A 110 -23.82 -13.12 7.74
N LEU A 111 -23.65 -11.80 7.66
CA LEU A 111 -24.70 -10.83 8.01
C LEU A 111 -25.94 -10.98 7.11
N ALA A 112 -25.76 -11.23 5.81
CA ALA A 112 -26.86 -11.47 4.90
C ALA A 112 -27.67 -12.72 5.27
N ARG A 113 -26.98 -13.82 5.63
CA ARG A 113 -27.64 -15.06 6.10
C ARG A 113 -28.40 -14.85 7.41
N GLU A 114 -27.80 -14.14 8.37
CA GLU A 114 -28.46 -13.82 9.64
C GLU A 114 -29.69 -12.94 9.44
N LYS A 115 -29.62 -11.95 8.55
CA LYS A 115 -30.76 -11.10 8.20
C LYS A 115 -31.88 -11.92 7.56
N ALA A 116 -31.57 -12.77 6.58
CA ALA A 116 -32.55 -13.63 5.93
C ALA A 116 -33.22 -14.62 6.90
N GLU A 117 -32.46 -15.18 7.85
CA GLU A 117 -33.03 -16.06 8.89
C GLU A 117 -33.98 -15.30 9.82
N MET A 118 -33.62 -14.07 10.21
CA MET A 118 -34.45 -13.20 11.04
C MET A 118 -35.74 -12.79 10.32
N GLU A 119 -35.66 -12.43 9.04
CA GLU A 119 -36.81 -12.12 8.20
C GLU A 119 -37.72 -13.34 8.04
N ARG A 120 -37.16 -14.53 7.80
CA ARG A 120 -37.93 -15.78 7.73
C ARG A 120 -38.67 -16.07 9.02
N LYS A 121 -38.00 -15.93 10.18
CA LYS A 121 -38.62 -16.12 11.50
C LYS A 121 -39.70 -15.07 11.79
N ALA A 122 -39.49 -13.83 11.35
CA ALA A 122 -40.50 -12.77 11.49
C ALA A 122 -41.73 -13.05 10.63
N GLN A 123 -41.54 -13.50 9.38
CA GLN A 123 -42.64 -13.86 8.48
C GLN A 123 -43.50 -14.99 9.05
N ILE A 124 -42.87 -16.08 9.51
CA ILE A 124 -43.59 -17.21 10.12
C ILE A 124 -44.47 -16.74 11.30
N ARG A 125 -43.95 -15.87 12.17
CA ARG A 125 -44.73 -15.32 13.29
C ARG A 125 -45.90 -14.45 12.83
N LEU A 126 -45.72 -13.65 11.78
CA LEU A 126 -46.80 -12.83 11.22
C LEU A 126 -47.90 -13.71 10.62
N ASP A 127 -47.52 -14.76 9.91
CA ASP A 127 -48.45 -15.73 9.32
C ASP A 127 -49.25 -16.45 10.40
N GLU A 128 -48.61 -16.88 11.51
CA GLU A 128 -49.28 -17.47 12.68
C GLU A 128 -50.30 -16.51 13.30
N ILE A 129 -49.96 -15.23 13.48
CA ILE A 129 -50.88 -14.22 14.02
C ILE A 129 -52.07 -14.00 13.07
N ALA A 130 -51.82 -13.94 11.76
CA ALA A 130 -52.87 -13.77 10.76
C ALA A 130 -53.86 -14.95 10.76
N GLN A 131 -53.36 -16.19 10.87
CA GLN A 131 -54.20 -17.39 10.99
C GLN A 131 -55.09 -17.34 12.24
N VAL A 132 -54.52 -17.02 13.41
CA VAL A 132 -55.28 -16.92 14.66
C VAL A 132 -56.33 -15.81 14.58
N ALA A 133 -56.01 -14.67 13.99
CA ALA A 133 -56.95 -13.56 13.82
C ALA A 133 -58.12 -13.94 12.90
N HIS A 134 -57.86 -14.68 11.82
CA HIS A 134 -58.89 -15.16 10.91
C HIS A 134 -59.85 -16.12 11.62
N LEU A 135 -59.33 -17.12 12.33
CA LEU A 135 -60.14 -18.11 13.07
C LEU A 135 -61.05 -17.48 14.13
N ARG A 136 -60.64 -16.36 14.73
CA ARG A 136 -61.47 -15.61 15.70
C ARG A 136 -62.60 -14.80 15.06
N LYS A 137 -62.51 -14.51 13.77
CA LYS A 137 -63.50 -13.70 13.06
C LYS A 137 -64.63 -14.55 12.48
N ASP A 138 -64.37 -15.84 12.26
CA ASP A 138 -65.32 -16.83 11.74
C ASP A 138 -66.11 -17.56 12.84
N ALA A 139 -65.80 -17.30 14.12
CA ALA A 139 -66.49 -17.83 15.30
C ALA A 139 -67.44 -16.78 15.89
#